data_AF-A0A1E7HFJ1-F1
#
_entry.id   AF-A0A1E7HFJ1-F1
#
_cell.length_a   1.000
_cell.length_b   1.000
_cell.length_c   1.000
_cell.angle_alpha   90.00
_cell.angle_beta   90.00
_cell.angle_gamma   90.00
#
_symmetry.space_group_name_H-M   'P 1'
#
loop_
_entity.id
_entity.type
_entity.pdbx_description
1 polymer ?
#
loop_
_entity_poly.entity_id
_entity_poly.type
_entity_poly.pdbx_seq_one_letter_code
_entity_poly.pdbx_strand_id
1 'polypeptide(L)'
;MRKVFQDIYPLSFDEADLICIRKPPLLEKIPVNERFSSEKLVNDLNNRGKNAYYFPDTEAIIDFLIKETMPGDVILIMSNGGFDNIHERLLNKL
;
A
#
# COMPACT_ATOMS: atom_id res chain seq x y z
N MET A 1 9.05 -0.39 -10.18
CA MET A 1 8.86 -1.84 -9.97
C MET A 1 8.22 -2.48 -11.21
N ARG A 2 8.62 -3.71 -11.60
CA ARG A 2 8.02 -4.45 -12.73
C ARG A 2 6.83 -5.29 -12.26
N LYS A 3 5.86 -5.57 -13.13
CA LYS A 3 4.61 -6.29 -12.85
C LYS A 3 4.72 -7.83 -12.76
N VAL A 4 5.92 -8.36 -12.45
CA VAL A 4 6.22 -9.80 -12.51
C VAL A 4 5.24 -10.66 -11.70
N PHE A 5 4.84 -10.19 -10.52
CA PHE A 5 3.93 -10.90 -9.62
C PHE A 5 2.55 -10.23 -9.49
N GLN A 6 2.20 -9.30 -10.39
CA GLN A 6 1.02 -8.46 -10.27
C GLN A 6 -0.27 -9.24 -9.99
N ASP A 7 -0.46 -10.37 -10.68
CA ASP A 7 -1.71 -11.13 -10.63
C ASP A 7 -1.78 -12.10 -9.43
N ILE A 8 -0.65 -12.43 -8.81
CA ILE A 8 -0.60 -13.29 -7.62
C ILE A 8 -0.41 -12.49 -6.32
N TYR A 9 0.05 -11.24 -6.42
CA TYR A 9 0.34 -10.42 -5.25
C TYR A 9 -0.87 -10.16 -4.33
N PRO A 10 -2.12 -10.07 -4.82
CA PRO A 10 -3.28 -9.98 -3.93
C PRO A 10 -3.33 -11.08 -2.87
N LEU A 11 -2.84 -12.29 -3.16
CA LEU A 11 -2.86 -13.44 -2.24
C LEU A 11 -2.04 -13.20 -0.97
N SER A 12 -1.06 -12.29 -1.01
CA SER A 12 -0.20 -11.97 0.13
C SER A 12 -0.92 -11.18 1.24
N PHE A 13 -2.14 -10.67 0.99
CA PHE A 13 -2.87 -9.81 1.92
C PHE A 13 -4.09 -10.52 2.53
N ASP A 14 -4.17 -11.85 2.43
CA ASP A 14 -5.36 -12.61 2.83
C ASP A 14 -5.68 -12.56 4.33
N GLU A 15 -4.70 -12.25 5.18
CA GLU A 15 -4.89 -12.11 6.63
C GLU A 15 -5.07 -10.67 7.10
N ALA A 16 -5.05 -9.68 6.18
CA ALA A 16 -5.21 -8.28 6.54
C ALA A 16 -6.68 -7.84 6.54
N ASP A 17 -7.09 -7.11 7.58
CA ASP A 17 -8.42 -6.50 7.71
C ASP A 17 -8.55 -5.22 6.88
N LEU A 18 -7.47 -4.43 6.81
CA LEU A 18 -7.38 -3.17 6.08
C LEU A 18 -6.03 -3.06 5.37
N ILE A 19 -6.04 -2.64 4.10
CA ILE A 19 -4.85 -2.64 3.24
C ILE A 19 -4.64 -1.27 2.59
N CYS A 20 -3.51 -0.64 2.88
CA CYS A 20 -3.10 0.63 2.27
C CYS A 20 -2.00 0.40 1.22
N ILE A 21 -2.27 0.68 -0.06
CA ILE A 21 -1.28 0.54 -1.13
C ILE A 21 -0.89 1.90 -1.69
N ARG A 22 0.39 2.26 -1.55
CA ARG A 22 0.94 3.48 -2.15
C ARG A 22 1.25 3.31 -3.64
N LYS A 23 1.16 4.40 -4.40
CA LYS A 23 1.84 4.54 -5.70
C LYS A 23 3.36 4.33 -5.58
N PRO A 24 4.00 3.46 -6.37
CA PRO A 24 5.44 3.27 -6.33
C PRO A 24 6.16 4.50 -6.90
N PRO A 25 7.27 4.95 -6.29
CA PRO A 25 8.10 6.01 -6.87
C PRO A 25 8.84 5.51 -8.13
N LEU A 26 9.29 6.46 -8.98
CA LEU A 26 10.25 6.24 -10.06
C LEU A 26 9.86 5.16 -11.11
N LEU A 27 8.60 5.14 -11.54
CA LEU A 27 8.14 4.22 -12.61
C LEU A 27 8.66 4.58 -14.01
N GLU A 28 9.20 5.79 -14.20
CA GLU A 28 9.60 6.33 -15.51
C GLU A 28 10.68 5.51 -16.22
N LYS A 29 11.57 4.85 -15.44
CA LYS A 29 12.66 4.02 -15.96
C LYS A 29 12.22 2.63 -16.46
N ILE A 30 10.94 2.30 -16.36
CA ILE A 30 10.38 0.98 -16.71
C ILE A 30 9.46 1.12 -17.93
N PRO A 31 9.53 0.24 -18.93
CA PRO A 31 8.60 0.22 -20.05
C PRO A 31 7.14 0.16 -19.56
N VAL A 32 6.25 0.95 -20.18
CA VAL A 32 4.85 1.11 -19.71
C VAL A 32 4.14 -0.23 -19.54
N ASN A 33 4.33 -1.15 -20.50
CA ASN A 33 3.75 -2.48 -20.49
C ASN A 33 4.30 -3.41 -19.40
N GLU A 34 5.40 -3.06 -18.73
CA GLU A 34 6.01 -3.83 -17.65
C GLU A 34 5.78 -3.20 -16.27
N ARG A 35 5.18 -2.01 -16.19
CA ARG A 35 5.00 -1.30 -14.91
C ARG A 35 3.98 -2.01 -14.03
N PHE A 36 4.35 -2.20 -12.76
CA PHE A 36 3.41 -2.57 -11.71
C PHE A 36 2.37 -1.46 -11.50
N SER A 37 1.12 -1.83 -11.27
CA SER A 37 0.00 -0.94 -10.99
C SER A 37 -0.57 -1.20 -9.59
N SER A 38 -0.42 -0.22 -8.70
CA SER A 38 -1.05 -0.22 -7.38
C SER A 38 -2.57 -0.14 -7.48
N GLU A 39 -3.10 0.60 -8.45
CA GLU A 39 -4.55 0.68 -8.68
C GLU A 39 -5.12 -0.68 -9.10
N LYS A 40 -4.40 -1.41 -9.98
CA LYS A 40 -4.80 -2.78 -10.32
C LYS A 40 -4.78 -3.68 -9.09
N LEU A 41 -3.72 -3.64 -8.28
CA LEU A 41 -3.62 -4.42 -7.05
C LEU A 41 -4.81 -4.14 -6.11
N VAL A 42 -5.13 -2.86 -5.89
CA VAL A 42 -6.27 -2.46 -5.04
C VAL A 42 -7.59 -2.97 -5.61
N ASN A 43 -7.82 -2.84 -6.91
CA ASN A 43 -9.02 -3.37 -7.55
C ASN A 43 -9.12 -4.90 -7.42
N ASP A 44 -8.02 -5.63 -7.62
CA ASP A 44 -7.98 -7.08 -7.48
C ASP A 44 -8.26 -7.51 -6.03
N LEU A 45 -7.73 -6.79 -5.04
CA LEU A 45 -8.01 -7.01 -3.61
C LEU A 45 -9.48 -6.77 -3.28
N ASN A 46 -10.05 -5.65 -3.76
CA ASN A 46 -11.45 -5.31 -3.54
C ASN A 46 -12.40 -6.31 -4.21
N ASN A 47 -12.07 -6.79 -5.42
CA ASN A 47 -12.82 -7.86 -6.09
C ASN A 47 -12.79 -9.19 -5.33
N ARG A 48 -11.80 -9.40 -4.46
CA ARG A 48 -11.70 -10.54 -3.54
C ARG A 48 -12.38 -10.29 -2.19
N GLY A 49 -13.08 -9.17 -2.04
CA GLY A 49 -13.77 -8.79 -0.81
C GLY A 49 -12.86 -8.25 0.29
N LYS A 50 -11.62 -7.86 -0.04
CA LYS A 50 -10.72 -7.18 0.91
C LYS A 50 -11.03 -5.69 0.98
N ASN A 51 -10.71 -5.08 2.12
CA ASN A 51 -10.82 -3.63 2.29
C ASN A 51 -9.50 -2.95 1.92
N ALA A 52 -9.33 -2.61 0.64
CA ALA A 52 -8.08 -2.06 0.12
C ALA A 52 -8.25 -0.66 -0.49
N TYR A 53 -7.27 0.21 -0.21
CA TYR A 53 -7.26 1.59 -0.66
C TYR A 53 -5.95 1.95 -1.36
N TYR A 54 -6.08 2.72 -2.45
CA TYR A 54 -4.95 3.30 -3.16
C TYR A 54 -4.63 4.69 -2.62
N PHE A 55 -3.34 4.98 -2.47
CA PHE A 55 -2.85 6.29 -2.03
C PHE A 55 -1.78 6.85 -2.96
N PRO A 56 -1.88 8.14 -3.35
CA PRO A 56 -0.89 8.76 -4.24
C PRO A 56 0.47 8.96 -3.56
N ASP A 57 0.49 9.15 -2.24
CA ASP A 57 1.68 9.45 -1.46
C ASP A 57 1.57 8.97 -0.01
N THR A 58 2.66 9.15 0.74
CA THR A 58 2.80 8.69 2.12
C THR A 58 1.99 9.54 3.10
N GLU A 59 1.79 10.84 2.84
CA GLU A 59 1.03 11.70 3.75
C GLU A 59 -0.44 11.31 3.77
N ALA A 60 -1.01 11.01 2.59
CA ALA A 60 -2.39 10.54 2.48
C ALA A 60 -2.64 9.22 3.23
N ILE A 61 -1.63 8.32 3.30
CA ILE A 61 -1.72 7.09 4.10
C ILE A 61 -1.76 7.41 5.59
N ILE A 62 -0.87 8.29 6.05
CA ILE A 62 -0.77 8.67 7.47
C ILE A 62 -2.08 9.33 7.92
N ASP A 63 -2.60 10.30 7.16
CA ASP A 63 -3.83 11.01 7.50
C ASP A 63 -5.07 10.10 7.50
N PHE A 64 -5.05 9.02 6.71
CA PHE A 64 -6.06 7.98 6.74
C PHE A 64 -5.93 7.10 7.98
N LEU A 65 -4.74 6.57 8.25
CA LEU A 65 -4.50 5.70 9.40
C LEU A 65 -4.83 6.36 10.74
N ILE A 66 -4.52 7.64 10.92
CA ILE A 66 -4.86 8.39 12.14
C ILE A 66 -6.37 8.41 12.43
N LYS A 67 -7.21 8.36 11.38
CA LYS A 67 -8.67 8.41 11.53
C LYS A 67 -9.29 7.04 11.74
N GLU A 68 -8.72 6.02 11.11
CA GLU A 68 -9.30 4.67 11.08
C GLU A 68 -8.77 3.77 12.19
N THR A 69 -7.57 4.02 12.71
CA THR A 69 -6.94 3.14 13.70
C THR A 69 -7.52 3.32 15.10
N MET A 70 -7.55 2.23 15.86
CA MET A 70 -8.06 2.17 17.23
C MET A 70 -7.04 1.49 18.18
N PRO A 71 -7.14 1.72 19.49
CA PRO A 71 -6.33 1.00 20.46
C PRO A 71 -6.50 -0.52 20.31
N GLY A 72 -5.39 -1.23 20.11
CA GLY A 72 -5.36 -2.67 19.88
C GLY A 72 -5.01 -3.08 18.46
N ASP A 73 -5.07 -2.16 17.50
CA ASP A 73 -4.66 -2.42 16.12
C ASP A 73 -3.16 -2.68 16.00
N VAL A 74 -2.80 -3.56 15.05
CA VAL A 74 -1.41 -3.83 14.67
C VAL A 74 -1.17 -3.33 13.26
N ILE A 75 -0.33 -2.29 13.12
CA ILE A 75 0.01 -1.71 11.82
C ILE A 75 1.31 -2.32 11.31
N LEU A 76 1.21 -3.15 10.27
CA LEU A 76 2.37 -3.69 9.56
C LEU A 76 2.72 -2.82 8.35
N ILE A 77 3.90 -2.20 8.38
CA ILE A 77 4.43 -1.40 7.27
C ILE A 77 5.51 -2.22 6.55
N MET A 78 5.29 -2.52 5.26
CA MET A 78 6.22 -3.28 4.42
C MET A 78 6.74 -2.42 3.26
N SER A 79 8.05 -2.28 3.15
CA SER A 79 8.69 -1.54 2.07
C SER A 79 10.10 -2.08 1.79
N ASN A 80 10.51 -2.01 0.52
CA ASN A 80 11.87 -2.34 0.08
C ASN A 80 12.83 -1.13 0.14
N GLY A 81 12.38 0.00 0.65
CA GLY A 81 13.17 1.23 0.80
C GLY A 81 12.61 2.13 1.89
N GLY A 82 13.11 3.36 1.98
CA GLY A 82 12.81 4.24 3.13
C GLY A 82 11.35 4.66 3.32
N PHE A 83 10.46 4.46 2.33
CA PHE A 83 9.02 4.76 2.43
C PHE A 83 8.72 6.14 3.02
N ASP A 84 9.52 7.15 2.65
CA ASP A 84 9.47 8.52 3.19
C ASP A 84 9.46 8.60 4.74
N ASN A 85 10.17 7.67 5.39
CA ASN A 85 10.28 7.55 6.85
C ASN A 85 8.91 7.43 7.54
N ILE A 86 7.98 6.69 6.92
CA ILE A 86 6.59 6.57 7.38
C ILE A 86 6.49 6.07 8.82
N HIS A 87 7.39 5.20 9.28
CA HIS A 87 7.34 4.63 10.63
C HIS A 87 7.40 5.74 11.70
N GLU A 88 8.43 6.59 11.64
CA GLU A 88 8.63 7.70 12.57
C GLU A 88 7.56 8.79 12.37
N ARG A 89 7.17 9.07 11.12
CA ARG A 89 6.15 10.09 10.84
C ARG A 89 4.79 9.69 11.38
N LEU A 90 4.41 8.42 11.28
CA LEU A 90 3.17 7.90 11.83
C LEU A 90 3.18 7.96 13.35
N LEU A 91 4.27 7.49 13.99
CA LEU A 91 4.40 7.55 15.44
C LEU A 91 4.37 8.97 16.01
N ASN A 92 4.86 9.97 15.28
CA ASN A 92 4.80 11.37 15.71
C ASN A 92 3.39 11.99 15.60
N LYS A 93 2.43 11.32 14.95
CA LYS A 93 1.07 11.82 14.76
C LYS A 93 -0.01 11.00 15.50
N LEU A 94 0.35 9.84 16.05
CA LEU A 94 -0.49 9.06 16.98
C LEU A 94 -0.40 9.64 18.39
#